data_AF-X0UDE2-F1
#
_entry.id   AF-X0UDE2-F1
#
_cell.length_a   1.000
_cell.length_b   1.000
_cell.length_c   1.000
_cell.angle_alpha   90.00
_cell.angle_beta   90.00
_cell.angle_gamma   90.00
#
_symmetry.space_group_name_H-M   'P 1'
#
loop_
_entity.id
_entity.type
_entity.pdbx_description
1 polymer ?
#
loop_
_entity_poly.entity_id
_entity_poly.type
_entity_poly.pdbx_seq_one_letter_code
_entity_poly.pdbx_strand_id
1 'polypeptide(L)'
;QSVQAHPDQIKNDAGGFTFAVDAWTKLDRFLILGNEKGSYYASEQRMTKKNYSNIVDLLKVDGKRVVDAIVTISDEGRAPKNAPAVFALAVASVFGDEETKAYANKAMPQVCRFSTDLYAWVNAVNELKNGKRGKGLLRAISRWYTDKGIGKIAYQICKYPGRQVDGNRWSHKDLLRLARVKPTSDKMNLVFRYAVHGVASEEDIANKVEFDRVKKPETAMGIGITEA
;
A
#
# COMPACT_ATOMS: atom_id res chain seq x y z
N GLN A 1 12.28 31.75 20.64
CA GLN A 1 11.01 31.27 20.05
C GLN A 1 10.00 30.80 21.11
N SER A 2 10.17 31.12 22.40
CA SER A 2 9.34 30.67 23.52
C SER A 2 8.09 31.51 23.78
N VAL A 3 7.91 32.61 23.05
CA VAL A 3 6.79 33.54 23.18
C VAL A 3 6.11 33.66 21.83
N GLN A 4 4.77 33.67 21.82
CA GLN A 4 3.96 33.83 20.62
C GLN A 4 4.13 35.24 20.07
N ALA A 5 4.65 35.36 18.85
CA ALA A 5 4.92 36.64 18.21
C ALA A 5 3.77 37.08 17.28
N HIS A 6 2.88 36.16 16.89
CA HIS A 6 1.73 36.42 16.04
C HIS A 6 0.53 35.55 16.45
N PRO A 7 -0.73 36.05 16.38
CA PRO A 7 -1.92 35.28 16.75
C PRO A 7 -2.05 33.93 16.04
N ASP A 8 -1.63 33.84 14.78
CA ASP A 8 -1.73 32.62 13.98
C ASP A 8 -0.62 31.58 14.26
N GLN A 9 0.30 31.87 15.18
CA GLN A 9 1.31 30.89 15.58
C GLN A 9 0.73 29.87 16.56
N ILE A 10 1.04 28.60 16.32
CA ILE A 10 0.70 27.48 17.19
C ILE A 10 1.96 26.98 17.90
N LYS A 11 1.77 26.39 19.10
CA LYS A 11 2.86 25.77 19.85
C LYS A 11 3.28 24.45 19.19
N ASN A 12 4.56 24.29 18.90
CA ASN A 12 5.13 23.07 18.32
C ASN A 12 5.54 22.04 19.40
N ASP A 13 5.90 20.83 18.97
CA ASP A 13 6.27 19.73 19.86
C ASP A 13 7.55 20.03 20.70
N ALA A 14 8.38 20.99 20.29
CA ALA A 14 9.57 21.47 21.01
C ALA A 14 9.28 22.65 21.97
N GLY A 15 8.01 23.06 22.10
CA GLY A 15 7.58 24.12 23.01
C GLY A 15 7.74 25.55 22.48
N GLY A 16 8.18 25.73 21.23
CA GLY A 16 8.25 27.03 20.54
C GLY A 16 6.99 27.34 19.73
N PHE A 17 6.84 28.58 19.27
CA PHE A 17 5.70 29.03 18.46
C PHE A 17 6.05 29.09 16.96
N THR A 18 5.23 28.47 16.12
CA THR A 18 5.44 28.36 14.66
C THR A 18 4.12 28.48 13.90
N PHE A 19 4.14 28.84 12.62
CA PHE A 19 2.93 28.86 11.80
C PHE A 19 2.46 27.44 11.43
N ALA A 20 1.14 27.25 11.42
CA ALA A 20 0.54 26.00 10.97
C ALA A 20 0.74 25.84 9.46
N VAL A 21 1.20 24.66 9.06
CA VAL A 21 1.30 24.27 7.65
C VAL A 21 -0.05 23.69 7.20
N ASP A 22 -0.49 24.03 6.00
CA ASP A 22 -1.75 23.55 5.44
C ASP A 22 -1.72 22.03 5.20
N ALA A 23 -2.91 21.44 5.06
CA ALA A 23 -3.06 19.99 4.95
C ALA A 23 -2.43 19.41 3.67
N TRP A 24 -2.46 20.13 2.55
CA TRP A 24 -1.87 19.68 1.30
C TRP A 24 -0.34 19.72 1.35
N THR A 25 0.23 20.78 1.91
CA THR A 25 1.69 20.84 2.13
C THR A 25 2.15 19.76 3.11
N LYS A 26 1.35 19.41 4.12
CA LYS A 26 1.64 18.26 5.00
C LYS A 26 1.63 16.94 4.25
N LEU A 27 0.68 16.74 3.33
CA LEU A 27 0.63 15.55 2.47
C LEU A 27 1.89 15.46 1.60
N ASP A 28 2.26 16.54 0.89
CA ASP A 28 3.45 16.55 0.03
C ASP A 28 4.73 16.27 0.82
N ARG A 29 4.88 16.88 2.00
CA ARG A 29 6.01 16.62 2.90
C ARG A 29 6.07 15.16 3.32
N PHE A 30 4.93 14.57 3.70
CA PHE A 30 4.88 13.16 4.06
C PHE A 30 5.26 12.27 2.86
N LEU A 31 4.74 12.56 1.67
CA LEU A 31 5.01 11.77 0.47
C LEU A 31 6.48 11.83 0.04
N ILE A 32 7.14 12.98 0.22
CA ILE A 32 8.54 13.19 -0.16
C ILE A 32 9.51 12.74 0.94
N LEU A 33 9.30 13.19 2.18
CA LEU A 33 10.24 13.00 3.28
C LEU A 33 9.95 11.74 4.10
N GLY A 34 8.73 11.22 4.05
CA GLY A 34 8.24 10.22 4.99
C GLY A 34 8.07 10.81 6.39
N ASN A 35 8.29 9.98 7.41
CA ASN A 35 8.28 10.41 8.80
C ASN A 35 9.69 10.83 9.24
N GLU A 36 9.78 11.92 10.03
CA GLU A 36 11.05 12.38 10.58
C GLU A 36 11.57 11.40 11.64
N LYS A 37 12.75 10.81 11.39
CA LYS A 37 13.48 9.79 12.18
C LYS A 37 12.91 8.35 12.16
N GLY A 38 13.37 7.59 11.16
CA GLY A 38 13.66 6.17 11.30
C GLY A 38 12.54 5.20 10.90
N SER A 39 12.75 4.52 9.77
CA SER A 39 12.01 3.33 9.28
C SER A 39 10.61 3.12 9.83
N TYR A 40 9.66 3.72 9.14
CA TYR A 40 8.23 3.48 8.99
C TYR A 40 7.36 2.93 10.15
N TYR A 41 7.80 1.96 10.98
CA TYR A 41 6.87 1.22 11.82
C TYR A 41 7.33 0.69 13.19
N ALA A 42 8.58 0.87 13.63
CA ALA A 42 8.99 0.43 14.97
C ALA A 42 9.02 1.56 16.03
N SER A 43 9.22 2.82 15.63
CA SER A 43 9.31 3.99 16.54
C SER A 43 8.39 5.16 16.17
N GLU A 44 7.57 5.03 15.13
CA GLU A 44 6.85 6.13 14.45
C GLU A 44 5.32 6.18 14.69
N GLN A 45 4.79 5.45 15.68
CA GLN A 45 3.33 5.30 15.84
C GLN A 45 2.55 6.62 15.95
N ARG A 46 3.13 7.69 16.53
CA ARG A 46 2.48 9.01 16.61
C ARG A 46 2.54 9.82 15.30
N MET A 47 3.67 9.82 14.59
CA MET A 47 3.81 10.59 13.34
C MET A 47 3.02 9.94 12.21
N THR A 48 3.05 8.61 12.13
CA THR A 48 2.18 7.84 11.23
C THR A 48 0.70 8.13 11.51
N LYS A 49 0.30 8.31 12.78
CA LYS A 49 -1.08 8.70 13.13
C LYS A 49 -1.44 10.12 12.66
N LYS A 50 -0.56 11.13 12.86
CA LYS A 50 -0.82 12.51 12.38
C LYS A 50 -0.96 12.56 10.85
N ASN A 51 -0.06 11.90 10.12
CA ASN A 51 -0.10 11.84 8.66
C ASN A 51 -1.30 11.03 8.14
N TYR A 52 -1.62 9.91 8.79
CA TYR A 52 -2.83 9.15 8.52
C TYR A 52 -4.09 10.00 8.67
N SER A 53 -4.27 10.70 9.79
CA SER A 53 -5.42 11.56 10.03
C SER A 53 -5.52 12.66 8.97
N ASN A 54 -4.40 13.30 8.62
CA ASN A 54 -4.36 14.32 7.57
C ASN A 54 -4.81 13.76 6.21
N ILE A 55 -4.37 12.54 5.84
CA ILE A 55 -4.81 11.89 4.59
C ILE A 55 -6.31 11.61 4.65
N VAL A 56 -6.82 11.05 5.74
CA VAL A 56 -8.25 10.74 5.90
C VAL A 56 -9.10 12.01 5.80
N ASP A 57 -8.66 13.12 6.37
CA ASP A 57 -9.39 14.38 6.28
C ASP A 57 -9.33 14.97 4.87
N LEU A 58 -8.18 14.93 4.20
CA LEU A 58 -8.06 15.35 2.80
C LEU A 58 -8.92 14.50 1.84
N LEU A 59 -9.07 13.20 2.11
CA LEU A 59 -9.93 12.31 1.32
C LEU A 59 -11.41 12.73 1.37
N LYS A 60 -11.85 13.37 2.48
CA LYS A 60 -13.21 13.93 2.59
C LYS A 60 -13.37 15.24 1.83
N VAL A 61 -12.28 15.95 1.58
CA VAL A 61 -12.27 17.24 0.88
C VAL A 61 -12.18 17.02 -0.63
N ASP A 62 -11.18 16.27 -1.08
CA ASP A 62 -10.96 15.97 -2.50
C ASP A 62 -10.12 14.68 -2.65
N GLY A 63 -10.81 13.54 -2.61
CA GLY A 63 -10.15 12.24 -2.67
C GLY A 63 -9.43 11.97 -3.99
N LYS A 64 -9.93 12.49 -5.12
CA LYS A 64 -9.26 12.37 -6.41
C LYS A 64 -7.92 13.08 -6.39
N ARG A 65 -7.88 14.34 -5.93
CA ARG A 65 -6.63 15.12 -5.85
C ARG A 65 -5.59 14.49 -4.93
N VAL A 66 -6.02 13.85 -3.83
CA VAL A 66 -5.11 13.06 -2.97
C VAL A 66 -4.46 11.93 -3.76
N VAL A 67 -5.25 11.15 -4.50
CA VAL A 67 -4.72 10.04 -5.32
C VAL A 67 -3.81 10.56 -6.44
N ASP A 68 -4.17 11.66 -7.09
CA ASP A 68 -3.34 12.29 -8.13
C ASP A 68 -1.98 12.72 -7.58
N ALA A 69 -1.94 13.35 -6.40
CA ALA A 69 -0.69 13.76 -5.74
C ALA A 69 0.20 12.56 -5.40
N ILE A 70 -0.40 11.48 -4.87
CA ILE A 70 0.30 10.23 -4.56
C ILE A 70 0.94 9.62 -5.82
N VAL A 71 0.16 9.53 -6.90
CA VAL A 71 0.64 8.97 -8.18
C VAL A 71 1.76 9.83 -8.75
N THR A 72 1.56 11.15 -8.78
CA THR A 72 2.54 12.12 -9.31
C THR A 72 3.88 11.97 -8.60
N ILE A 73 3.90 12.00 -7.27
CA ILE A 73 5.16 11.90 -6.49
C ILE A 73 5.84 10.53 -6.69
N SER A 74 5.05 9.46 -6.79
CA SER A 74 5.57 8.11 -6.99
C SER A 74 6.17 7.90 -8.39
N ASP A 75 5.46 8.34 -9.43
CA ASP A 75 5.81 8.14 -10.83
C ASP A 75 6.99 9.03 -11.27
N GLU A 76 6.95 10.32 -10.89
CA GLU A 76 8.04 11.27 -11.15
C GLU A 76 9.30 10.98 -10.32
N GLY A 77 9.22 10.07 -9.33
CA GLY A 77 10.37 9.70 -8.50
C GLY A 77 10.87 10.84 -7.60
N ARG A 78 9.98 11.76 -7.20
CA ARG A 78 10.33 12.95 -6.39
C ARG A 78 10.71 12.64 -4.95
N ALA A 79 10.43 11.42 -4.49
CA ALA A 79 10.76 10.95 -3.15
C ALA A 79 11.91 9.92 -3.20
N PRO A 80 12.91 9.99 -2.28
CA PRO A 80 13.97 8.99 -2.20
C PRO A 80 13.45 7.59 -1.81
N LYS A 81 12.27 7.50 -1.17
CA LYS A 81 11.62 6.23 -0.84
C LYS A 81 10.16 6.27 -1.28
N ASN A 82 9.69 5.20 -1.91
CA ASN A 82 8.31 5.08 -2.37
C ASN A 82 7.31 4.65 -1.27
N ALA A 83 7.81 4.17 -0.13
CA ALA A 83 6.97 3.61 0.94
C ALA A 83 5.87 4.56 1.46
N PRO A 84 6.10 5.89 1.63
CA PRO A 84 5.03 6.82 2.03
C PRO A 84 3.89 6.89 1.02
N ALA A 85 4.21 6.93 -0.28
CA ALA A 85 3.20 6.93 -1.35
C ALA A 85 2.38 5.63 -1.37
N VAL A 86 3.05 4.49 -1.18
CA VAL A 86 2.39 3.18 -1.09
C VAL A 86 1.39 3.14 0.07
N PHE A 87 1.77 3.64 1.25
CA PHE A 87 0.85 3.71 2.38
C PHE A 87 -0.30 4.69 2.16
N ALA A 88 -0.02 5.90 1.69
CA ALA A 88 -1.06 6.89 1.42
C ALA A 88 -2.10 6.34 0.44
N LEU A 89 -1.64 5.59 -0.58
CA LEU A 89 -2.54 4.91 -1.50
C LEU A 89 -3.38 3.83 -0.80
N ALA A 90 -2.79 3.04 0.12
CA ALA A 90 -3.55 2.07 0.91
C ALA A 90 -4.64 2.75 1.75
N VAL A 91 -4.35 3.89 2.36
CA VAL A 91 -5.34 4.71 3.09
C VAL A 91 -6.46 5.16 2.15
N ALA A 92 -6.13 5.70 0.97
CA ALA A 92 -7.13 6.09 -0.04
C ALA A 92 -8.02 4.92 -0.50
N SER A 93 -7.42 3.76 -0.76
CA SER A 93 -8.13 2.52 -1.13
C SER A 93 -9.06 1.97 -0.05
N VAL A 94 -8.87 2.36 1.22
CA VAL A 94 -9.66 1.88 2.36
C VAL A 94 -10.72 2.89 2.79
N PHE A 95 -10.33 4.15 2.95
CA PHE A 95 -11.09 5.22 3.62
C PHE A 95 -11.62 6.31 2.68
N GLY A 96 -11.27 6.32 1.40
CA GLY A 96 -11.93 7.21 0.43
C GLY A 96 -13.44 6.94 0.31
N ASP A 97 -14.16 7.76 -0.45
CA ASP A 97 -15.50 7.39 -0.92
C ASP A 97 -15.42 6.29 -1.99
N GLU A 98 -16.55 5.84 -2.53
CA GLU A 98 -16.57 4.74 -3.51
C GLU A 98 -15.78 5.07 -4.79
N GLU A 99 -15.91 6.31 -5.28
CA GLU A 99 -15.21 6.80 -6.46
C GLU A 99 -13.69 6.86 -6.22
N THR A 100 -13.27 7.42 -5.09
CA THR A 100 -11.86 7.51 -4.69
C THR A 100 -11.26 6.14 -4.46
N LYS A 101 -11.99 5.20 -3.85
CA LYS A 101 -11.51 3.81 -3.70
C LYS A 101 -11.32 3.15 -5.06
N ALA A 102 -12.28 3.30 -5.97
CA ALA A 102 -12.17 2.75 -7.32
C ALA A 102 -10.97 3.37 -8.06
N TYR A 103 -10.78 4.67 -7.93
CA TYR A 103 -9.70 5.42 -8.55
C TYR A 103 -8.32 5.03 -8.00
N ALA A 104 -8.15 5.01 -6.67
CA ALA A 104 -6.93 4.55 -6.00
C ALA A 104 -6.57 3.10 -6.37
N ASN A 105 -7.56 2.21 -6.40
CA ASN A 105 -7.36 0.81 -6.78
C ASN A 105 -6.95 0.65 -8.26
N LYS A 106 -7.45 1.53 -9.14
CA LYS A 106 -7.03 1.57 -10.56
C LYS A 106 -5.62 2.13 -10.71
N ALA A 107 -5.25 3.13 -9.92
CA ALA A 107 -3.92 3.73 -9.91
C ALA A 107 -2.85 2.84 -9.25
N MET A 108 -3.25 1.83 -8.47
CA MET A 108 -2.35 1.00 -7.68
C MET A 108 -1.14 0.43 -8.42
N PRO A 109 -1.24 -0.11 -9.65
CA PRO A 109 -0.07 -0.63 -10.37
C PRO A 109 0.97 0.43 -10.78
N GLN A 110 0.61 1.72 -10.79
CA GLN A 110 1.51 2.84 -11.07
C GLN A 110 2.37 3.18 -9.85
N VAL A 111 1.76 3.17 -8.66
CA VAL A 111 2.47 3.42 -7.39
C VAL A 111 3.22 2.18 -6.91
N CYS A 112 2.56 1.02 -6.96
CA CYS A 112 3.13 -0.27 -6.58
C CYS A 112 3.80 -0.92 -7.79
N ARG A 113 4.99 -0.44 -8.15
CA ARG A 113 5.68 -0.85 -9.38
C ARG A 113 6.27 -2.26 -9.28
N PHE A 114 6.80 -2.58 -8.12
CA PHE A 114 7.47 -3.85 -7.83
C PHE A 114 6.70 -4.69 -6.80
N SER A 115 6.97 -6.00 -6.74
CA SER A 115 6.33 -6.89 -5.76
C SER A 115 6.52 -6.40 -4.33
N THR A 116 7.66 -5.78 -4.03
CA THR A 116 7.93 -5.23 -2.70
C THR A 116 6.96 -4.11 -2.32
N ASP A 117 6.58 -3.25 -3.27
CA ASP A 117 5.59 -2.21 -3.04
C ASP A 117 4.19 -2.83 -2.89
N LEU A 118 3.87 -3.83 -3.71
CA LEU A 118 2.61 -4.56 -3.63
C LEU A 118 2.45 -5.25 -2.26
N TYR A 119 3.50 -5.90 -1.75
CA TYR A 119 3.49 -6.51 -0.41
C TYR A 119 3.27 -5.46 0.67
N ALA A 120 3.93 -4.30 0.58
CA ALA A 120 3.74 -3.21 1.53
C ALA A 120 2.31 -2.65 1.49
N TRP A 121 1.74 -2.48 0.29
CA TRP A 121 0.35 -2.04 0.12
C TRP A 121 -0.64 -3.05 0.70
N VAL A 122 -0.47 -4.34 0.40
CA VAL A 122 -1.34 -5.41 0.95
C VAL A 122 -1.22 -5.48 2.47
N ASN A 123 -0.01 -5.33 3.02
CA ASN A 123 0.20 -5.25 4.46
C ASN A 123 -0.57 -4.08 5.08
N ALA A 124 -0.38 -2.87 4.54
CA ALA A 124 -1.07 -1.68 5.03
C ALA A 124 -2.59 -1.83 4.97
N VAL A 125 -3.14 -2.34 3.86
CA VAL A 125 -4.58 -2.63 3.75
C VAL A 125 -5.04 -3.66 4.78
N ASN A 126 -4.22 -4.68 5.04
CA ASN A 126 -4.52 -5.71 6.04
C ASN A 126 -4.60 -5.11 7.45
N GLU A 127 -3.64 -4.28 7.83
CA GLU A 127 -3.62 -3.58 9.12
C GLU A 127 -4.80 -2.61 9.26
N LEU A 128 -5.04 -1.76 8.24
CA LEU A 128 -6.11 -0.76 8.28
C LEU A 128 -7.53 -1.35 8.34
N LYS A 129 -7.72 -2.60 7.90
CA LYS A 129 -9.04 -3.26 7.89
C LYS A 129 -9.11 -4.51 8.77
N ASN A 130 -8.16 -4.72 9.69
CA ASN A 130 -8.10 -5.93 10.54
C ASN A 130 -8.28 -7.22 9.73
N GLY A 131 -7.58 -7.29 8.59
CA GLY A 131 -7.62 -8.40 7.64
C GLY A 131 -8.88 -8.53 6.79
N LYS A 132 -9.86 -7.63 6.86
CA LYS A 132 -11.03 -7.64 5.97
C LYS A 132 -10.70 -6.99 4.63
N ARG A 133 -10.92 -7.68 3.51
CA ARG A 133 -10.67 -7.18 2.16
C ARG A 133 -11.93 -7.30 1.31
N GLY A 134 -12.38 -6.18 0.75
CA GLY A 134 -13.54 -6.13 -0.14
C GLY A 134 -13.19 -6.51 -1.58
N LYS A 135 -14.22 -6.73 -2.42
CA LYS A 135 -14.06 -7.11 -3.83
C LYS A 135 -13.15 -6.16 -4.62
N GLY A 136 -13.22 -4.84 -4.37
CA GLY A 136 -12.39 -3.84 -5.04
C GLY A 136 -10.88 -4.05 -4.82
N LEU A 137 -10.48 -4.29 -3.57
CA LEU A 137 -9.08 -4.54 -3.20
C LEU A 137 -8.56 -5.84 -3.81
N LEU A 138 -9.36 -6.92 -3.76
CA LEU A 138 -8.99 -8.20 -4.37
C LEU A 138 -8.85 -8.10 -5.89
N ARG A 139 -9.73 -7.33 -6.55
CA ARG A 139 -9.64 -7.04 -7.98
C ARG A 139 -8.38 -6.22 -8.31
N ALA A 140 -8.01 -5.25 -7.48
CA ALA A 140 -6.79 -4.48 -7.68
C ALA A 140 -5.54 -5.38 -7.64
N ILE A 141 -5.46 -6.26 -6.63
CA ILE A 141 -4.38 -7.27 -6.54
C ILE A 141 -4.38 -8.15 -7.78
N SER A 142 -5.53 -8.68 -8.20
CA SER A 142 -5.62 -9.51 -9.40
C SER A 142 -5.12 -8.79 -10.65
N ARG A 143 -5.55 -7.54 -10.87
CA ARG A 143 -5.15 -6.72 -12.02
C ARG A 143 -3.65 -6.46 -12.08
N TRP A 144 -3.01 -6.28 -10.92
CA TRP A 144 -1.56 -6.10 -10.86
C TRP A 144 -0.80 -7.25 -11.52
N TYR A 145 -1.31 -8.48 -11.40
CA TYR A 145 -0.74 -9.66 -12.04
C TYR A 145 -1.18 -9.81 -13.50
N THR A 146 -2.46 -9.57 -13.81
CA THR A 146 -3.03 -9.90 -15.13
C THR A 146 -2.75 -8.86 -16.19
N ASP A 147 -2.55 -7.60 -15.80
CA ASP A 147 -2.46 -6.48 -16.75
C ASP A 147 -1.00 -6.20 -17.16
N LYS A 148 -0.02 -6.77 -16.44
CA LYS A 148 1.40 -6.69 -16.80
C LYS A 148 1.77 -7.79 -17.79
N GLY A 149 2.68 -7.47 -18.70
CA GLY A 149 3.25 -8.46 -19.62
C GLY A 149 3.93 -9.61 -18.87
N ILE A 150 3.81 -10.82 -19.41
CA ILE A 150 4.23 -12.05 -18.72
C ILE A 150 5.70 -12.03 -18.28
N GLY A 151 6.62 -11.54 -19.11
CA GLY A 151 8.05 -11.45 -18.75
C GLY A 151 8.29 -10.55 -17.53
N LYS A 152 7.51 -9.47 -17.39
CA LYS A 152 7.58 -8.60 -16.21
C LYS A 152 7.10 -9.34 -14.97
N ILE A 153 6.02 -10.10 -15.06
CA ILE A 153 5.50 -10.89 -13.94
C ILE A 153 6.46 -12.01 -13.54
N ALA A 154 7.01 -12.76 -14.50
CA ALA A 154 8.02 -13.77 -14.23
C ALA A 154 9.24 -13.17 -13.52
N TYR A 155 9.72 -12.01 -14.00
CA TYR A 155 10.81 -11.28 -13.35
C TYR A 155 10.46 -10.87 -11.91
N GLN A 156 9.27 -10.32 -11.68
CA GLN A 156 8.80 -9.97 -10.34
C GLN A 156 8.79 -11.19 -9.41
N ILE A 157 8.30 -12.33 -9.88
CA ILE A 157 8.22 -13.57 -9.11
C ILE A 157 9.61 -14.12 -8.77
N CYS A 158 10.52 -14.15 -9.73
CA CYS A 158 11.86 -14.70 -9.52
C CYS A 158 12.74 -13.76 -8.67
N LYS A 159 12.69 -12.45 -8.92
CA LYS A 159 13.53 -11.48 -8.22
C LYS A 159 13.02 -11.16 -6.81
N TYR A 160 11.71 -11.12 -6.63
CA TYR A 160 11.06 -10.72 -5.38
C TYR A 160 10.05 -11.79 -4.93
N PRO A 161 10.50 -13.02 -4.62
CA PRO A 161 9.61 -14.15 -4.33
C PRO A 161 8.73 -13.94 -3.09
N GLY A 162 9.22 -13.15 -2.13
CA GLY A 162 8.50 -12.72 -0.95
C GLY A 162 9.31 -11.73 -0.10
N ARG A 163 8.65 -11.09 0.87
CA ARG A 163 9.26 -10.11 1.76
C ARG A 163 8.57 -10.09 3.12
N GLN A 164 9.34 -9.83 4.18
CA GLN A 164 8.76 -9.47 5.48
C GLN A 164 8.49 -7.96 5.52
N VAL A 165 7.28 -7.60 5.93
CA VAL A 165 6.79 -6.23 6.09
C VAL A 165 6.13 -6.15 7.46
N ASP A 166 6.74 -5.41 8.38
CA ASP A 166 6.23 -5.15 9.74
C ASP A 166 5.85 -6.43 10.50
N GLY A 167 6.75 -7.42 10.48
CA GLY A 167 6.54 -8.72 11.12
C GLY A 167 5.77 -9.72 10.24
N ASN A 168 4.91 -9.25 9.34
CA ASN A 168 4.13 -10.11 8.43
C ASN A 168 4.96 -10.55 7.21
N ARG A 169 4.91 -11.84 6.86
CA ARG A 169 5.54 -12.35 5.64
C ARG A 169 4.53 -12.40 4.50
N TRP A 170 4.91 -11.84 3.36
CA TRP A 170 4.12 -11.85 2.12
C TRP A 170 4.91 -12.50 0.99
N SER A 171 4.23 -13.30 0.17
CA SER A 171 4.79 -13.90 -1.04
C SER A 171 3.81 -13.82 -2.21
N HIS A 172 4.30 -14.09 -3.42
CA HIS A 172 3.42 -14.21 -4.58
C HIS A 172 2.37 -15.30 -4.41
N LYS A 173 2.73 -16.43 -3.79
CA LYS A 173 1.81 -17.51 -3.44
C LYS A 173 0.64 -17.02 -2.59
N ASP A 174 0.93 -16.21 -1.56
CA ASP A 174 -0.10 -15.69 -0.66
C ASP A 174 -1.06 -14.76 -1.40
N LEU A 175 -0.53 -13.85 -2.21
CA LEU A 175 -1.34 -12.87 -2.95
C LEU A 175 -2.16 -13.51 -4.08
N LEU A 176 -1.58 -14.45 -4.82
CA LEU A 176 -2.28 -15.19 -5.86
C LEU A 176 -3.47 -15.97 -5.29
N ARG A 177 -3.27 -16.64 -4.14
CA ARG A 177 -4.35 -17.32 -3.41
C ARG A 177 -5.38 -16.37 -2.83
N LEU A 178 -4.93 -15.28 -2.22
CA LEU A 178 -5.78 -14.27 -1.59
C LEU A 178 -6.75 -13.64 -2.61
N ALA A 179 -6.24 -13.25 -3.78
CA ALA A 179 -7.02 -12.60 -4.83
C ALA A 179 -7.67 -13.58 -5.82
N ARG A 180 -7.36 -14.88 -5.72
CA ARG A 180 -7.82 -15.94 -6.65
C ARG A 180 -7.55 -15.53 -8.10
N VAL A 181 -6.31 -15.14 -8.36
CA VAL A 181 -5.92 -14.53 -9.63
C VAL A 181 -6.03 -15.55 -10.76
N LYS A 182 -6.92 -15.29 -11.71
CA LYS A 182 -7.06 -16.16 -12.89
C LYS A 182 -5.99 -15.77 -13.92
N PRO A 183 -5.16 -16.72 -14.38
CA PRO A 183 -4.19 -16.44 -15.44
C PRO A 183 -4.94 -16.09 -16.74
N THR A 184 -4.37 -15.15 -17.51
CA THR A 184 -4.94 -14.71 -18.80
C THR A 184 -4.39 -15.49 -20.00
N SER A 185 -3.38 -16.33 -19.79
CA SER A 185 -2.77 -17.21 -20.80
C SER A 185 -2.15 -18.43 -20.15
N ASP A 186 -1.89 -19.47 -20.94
CA ASP A 186 -1.24 -20.71 -20.50
C ASP A 186 0.16 -20.46 -19.96
N LYS A 187 0.93 -19.58 -20.62
CA LYS A 187 2.25 -19.18 -20.13
C LYS A 187 2.15 -18.49 -18.77
N MET A 188 1.14 -17.64 -18.55
CA MET A 188 0.93 -16.99 -17.24
C MET A 188 0.50 -18.02 -16.19
N ASN A 189 -0.29 -19.03 -16.58
CA ASN A 189 -0.64 -20.15 -15.71
C ASN A 189 0.62 -20.87 -15.23
N LEU A 190 1.58 -21.17 -16.12
CA LEU A 190 2.86 -21.77 -15.74
C LEU A 190 3.65 -20.91 -14.75
N VAL A 191 3.73 -19.61 -14.99
CA VAL A 191 4.42 -18.66 -14.09
C VAL A 191 3.76 -18.64 -12.71
N PHE A 192 2.43 -18.69 -12.63
CA PHE A 192 1.71 -18.77 -11.36
C PHE A 192 1.88 -20.13 -10.68
N ARG A 193 1.89 -21.24 -11.42
CA ARG A 193 2.19 -22.57 -10.87
C ARG A 193 3.57 -22.59 -10.22
N TYR A 194 4.58 -22.09 -10.93
CA TYR A 194 5.93 -21.95 -10.39
C TYR A 194 5.94 -21.13 -9.10
N ALA A 195 5.24 -19.99 -9.06
CA ALA A 195 5.16 -19.16 -7.85
C ALA A 195 4.49 -19.86 -6.65
N VAL A 196 3.53 -20.77 -6.88
CA VAL A 196 2.78 -21.47 -5.82
C VAL A 196 3.47 -22.76 -5.36
N HIS A 197 4.05 -23.51 -6.30
CA HIS A 197 4.55 -24.87 -6.10
C HIS A 197 6.09 -24.99 -6.16
N GLY A 198 6.78 -23.99 -6.70
CA GLY A 198 8.24 -24.02 -6.90
C GLY A 198 8.70 -24.80 -8.13
N VAL A 199 7.77 -25.48 -8.82
CA VAL A 199 7.98 -26.25 -10.05
C VAL A 199 6.84 -25.99 -11.02
N ALA A 200 7.13 -26.02 -12.32
CA ALA A 200 6.15 -25.98 -13.39
C ALA A 200 6.75 -26.62 -14.66
N SER A 201 6.00 -27.50 -15.33
CA SER A 201 6.38 -28.09 -16.63
C SER A 201 5.34 -27.79 -17.72
N GLU A 202 5.68 -27.96 -18.99
CA GLU A 202 4.70 -27.76 -20.08
C GLU A 202 3.51 -28.73 -20.01
N GLU A 203 3.70 -29.91 -19.42
CA GLU A 203 2.64 -30.89 -19.17
C GLU A 203 1.57 -30.34 -18.20
N ASP A 204 1.94 -29.38 -17.35
CA ASP A 204 1.02 -28.72 -16.43
C ASP A 204 0.09 -27.69 -17.11
N ILE A 205 0.31 -27.34 -18.38
CA ILE A 205 -0.47 -26.30 -19.08
C ILE A 205 -1.97 -26.63 -19.07
N ALA A 206 -2.33 -27.91 -19.18
CA ALA A 206 -3.72 -28.36 -19.12
C ALA A 206 -4.38 -28.15 -17.74
N ASN A 207 -3.58 -28.03 -16.67
CA ASN A 207 -4.05 -27.90 -15.30
C ASN A 207 -3.97 -26.44 -14.83
N LYS A 208 -5.12 -25.75 -14.82
CA LYS A 208 -5.22 -24.40 -14.24
C LYS A 208 -4.81 -24.43 -12.76
N VAL A 209 -4.08 -23.42 -12.30
CA VAL A 209 -3.79 -23.27 -10.86
C VAL A 209 -5.10 -23.19 -10.09
N GLU A 210 -5.31 -24.14 -9.18
CA GLU A 210 -6.37 -24.05 -8.18
C GLU A 210 -5.83 -23.40 -6.90
N PHE A 211 -6.62 -22.49 -6.33
CA PHE A 211 -6.24 -21.75 -5.14
C PHE A 211 -7.16 -22.11 -3.96
N ASP A 212 -6.60 -22.81 -2.98
CA ASP A 212 -7.26 -23.05 -1.69
C ASP A 212 -7.42 -21.75 -0.89
N ARG A 213 -8.40 -21.75 0.04
CA ARG A 213 -8.58 -20.63 0.98
C ARG A 213 -7.34 -20.49 1.87
N VAL A 214 -6.72 -19.31 1.85
CA VAL A 214 -5.65 -18.94 2.78
C VAL A 214 -6.20 -18.94 4.21
N LYS A 215 -5.56 -19.67 5.15
CA LYS A 215 -5.78 -19.47 6.60
C LYS A 215 -5.30 -18.06 6.92
N LYS A 216 -6.13 -17.26 7.60
CA LYS A 216 -5.76 -15.89 8.02
C LYS A 216 -4.38 -15.94 8.71
N PRO A 217 -3.47 -15.00 8.40
CA PRO A 217 -2.26 -14.86 9.22
C PRO A 217 -2.70 -14.68 10.68
N GLU A 218 -2.06 -15.40 11.60
CA GLU A 218 -2.26 -15.20 13.02
C GLU A 218 -1.98 -13.73 13.34
N THR A 219 -3.02 -13.03 13.79
CA THR A 219 -2.96 -11.61 14.08
C THR A 219 -1.94 -11.38 15.19
N ALA A 220 -0.76 -10.85 14.87
CA ALA A 220 0.09 -10.25 15.88
C ALA A 220 -0.64 -8.99 16.39
N MET A 221 -0.79 -8.91 17.72
CA MET A 221 -1.48 -7.89 18.52
C MET A 221 -1.93 -6.63 17.76
N GLY A 222 -3.26 -6.49 17.63
CA GLY A 222 -3.91 -5.35 17.01
C GLY A 222 -3.45 -4.03 17.64
N ILE A 223 -3.11 -3.09 16.77
CA ILE A 223 -2.92 -1.69 17.14
C ILE A 223 -4.29 -1.21 17.63
N GLY A 224 -4.41 -0.96 18.93
CA GLY A 224 -5.61 -0.40 19.56
C GLY A 224 -5.89 1.00 19.02
N ILE A 225 -6.64 1.07 17.92
CA ILE A 225 -7.32 2.28 17.48
C ILE A 225 -8.75 2.16 18.01
N THR A 226 -8.91 2.44 19.30
CA THR A 226 -10.24 2.67 19.87
C THR A 226 -10.71 4.05 19.42
N GLU A 227 -11.88 4.07 18.79
CA GLU A 227 -12.65 5.28 18.49
C GLU A 227 -12.89 6.07 19.78
N ALA A 228 -12.53 7.35 19.76
CA ALA A 228 -12.97 8.39 20.68
C ALA A 228 -13.09 9.69 19.88
#